data_AF-A0A1W0A7N4-F1
#
_entry.id   AF-A0A1W0A7N4-F1
#
_cell.length_a   1.000
_cell.length_b   1.000
_cell.length_c   1.000
_cell.angle_alpha   90.00
_cell.angle_beta   90.00
_cell.angle_gamma   90.00
#
_symmetry.space_group_name_H-M   'P 1'
#
loop_
_entity.id
_entity.type
_entity.pdbx_description
1 polymer ?
#
loop_
_entity_poly.entity_id
_entity_poly.type
_entity_poly.pdbx_seq_one_letter_code
_entity_poly.pdbx_strand_id
1 'polypeptide(L)'
;MDHVLEERIAELEADVLAKEELIVHLTCEKRQLRAYAQRLELQSKGQEEKVEERYLDHEVQQLQQQCTRQADEINRLERIVRVKEERIEEYVARMSQLEDELEKIKMIKENDKKEEDNKQDKFEWQEEMTRYPTPHFSIDSPEVNYLLKQWTQNQEKIQALMHWFKEISQETISNDIKLPSAIELPRLSCELRDGFLTLIVPLLRKQLVRSIQVHTRVHDQEHTDVRIRVYAKI
;
A
#
# COMPACT_ATOMS: atom_id res chain seq x y z
N MET A 1 -96.86 -54.61 -70.94
CA MET A 1 -96.50 -53.98 -69.65
C MET A 1 -95.25 -54.68 -69.10
N ASP A 2 -95.21 -56.01 -69.16
CA ASP A 2 -94.11 -56.84 -68.66
C ASP A 2 -92.72 -56.54 -69.25
N HIS A 3 -92.59 -56.34 -70.57
CA HIS A 3 -91.29 -56.03 -71.20
C HIS A 3 -90.65 -54.72 -70.70
N VAL A 4 -91.47 -53.72 -70.35
CA VAL A 4 -90.97 -52.43 -69.83
C VAL A 4 -90.44 -52.58 -68.41
N LEU A 5 -91.01 -53.51 -67.63
CA LEU A 5 -90.53 -53.83 -66.28
C LEU A 5 -89.24 -54.66 -66.34
N GLU A 6 -89.14 -55.61 -67.27
CA GLU A 6 -87.93 -56.42 -67.46
C GLU A 6 -86.73 -55.57 -67.90
N GLU A 7 -86.92 -54.65 -68.85
CA GLU A 7 -85.87 -53.72 -69.27
C GLU A 7 -85.42 -52.81 -68.11
N ARG A 8 -86.37 -52.33 -67.30
CA ARG A 8 -86.06 -51.52 -66.13
C ARG A 8 -85.34 -52.31 -65.03
N ILE A 9 -85.66 -53.59 -64.85
CA ILE A 9 -84.97 -54.48 -63.92
C ILE A 9 -83.53 -54.71 -64.40
N ALA A 10 -83.32 -55.01 -65.69
CA ALA A 10 -82.00 -55.22 -66.26
C ALA A 10 -81.11 -53.95 -66.15
N GLU A 11 -81.68 -52.77 -66.37
CA GLU A 11 -80.98 -51.50 -66.13
C GLU A 11 -80.56 -51.34 -64.66
N LEU A 12 -81.47 -51.62 -63.72
CA LEU A 12 -81.18 -51.50 -62.29
C LEU A 12 -80.13 -52.52 -61.83
N GLU A 13 -80.14 -53.74 -62.36
CA GLU A 13 -79.14 -54.75 -62.07
C GLU A 13 -77.75 -54.34 -62.59
N ALA A 14 -77.67 -53.79 -63.81
CA ALA A 14 -76.42 -53.25 -64.34
C ALA A 14 -75.89 -52.07 -63.51
N ASP A 15 -76.80 -51.19 -63.06
CA ASP A 15 -76.46 -50.01 -62.25
C ASP A 15 -76.02 -50.41 -60.82
N VAL A 16 -76.60 -51.48 -60.26
CA VAL A 16 -76.17 -52.08 -58.99
C VAL A 16 -74.78 -52.69 -59.14
N LEU A 17 -74.54 -53.49 -60.18
CA LEU A 17 -73.24 -54.12 -60.43
C LEU A 17 -72.14 -53.07 -60.59
N ALA A 18 -72.38 -52.01 -61.38
CA ALA A 18 -71.42 -50.91 -61.54
C ALA A 18 -71.10 -50.20 -60.21
N LYS A 19 -72.10 -50.05 -59.33
CA LYS A 19 -71.90 -49.47 -58.00
C LYS A 19 -71.12 -50.40 -57.07
N GLU A 20 -71.34 -51.71 -57.15
CA GLU A 20 -70.59 -52.70 -56.39
C GLU A 20 -69.10 -52.71 -56.79
N GLU A 21 -68.80 -52.67 -58.09
CA GLU A 21 -67.43 -52.56 -58.60
C GLU A 21 -66.74 -51.28 -58.10
N LEU A 22 -67.46 -50.14 -58.13
CA LEU A 22 -66.97 -48.87 -57.62
C LEU A 22 -66.69 -48.93 -56.10
N ILE A 23 -67.57 -49.57 -55.32
CA ILE A 23 -67.37 -49.75 -53.88
C ILE A 23 -66.12 -50.59 -53.61
N VAL A 24 -65.88 -51.67 -54.37
CA VAL A 24 -64.67 -52.49 -54.23
C VAL A 24 -63.42 -51.68 -54.56
N HIS A 25 -63.44 -50.88 -55.63
CA HIS A 25 -62.32 -50.00 -55.97
C HIS A 25 -62.03 -48.98 -54.86
N LEU A 26 -63.05 -48.25 -54.41
CA LEU A 26 -62.90 -47.23 -53.37
C LEU A 26 -62.48 -47.81 -52.02
N THR A 27 -62.93 -49.02 -51.68
CA THR A 27 -62.49 -49.70 -50.46
C THR A 27 -61.03 -50.15 -50.53
N CYS A 28 -60.57 -50.59 -51.71
CA CYS A 28 -59.16 -50.86 -51.97
C CYS A 28 -58.30 -49.59 -51.83
N GLU A 29 -58.70 -48.50 -52.49
CA GLU A 29 -58.01 -47.20 -52.45
C GLU A 29 -57.94 -46.64 -51.02
N LYS A 30 -59.05 -46.68 -50.28
CA LYS A 30 -59.10 -46.27 -48.86
C LYS A 30 -58.13 -47.09 -48.00
N ARG A 31 -57.96 -48.38 -48.29
CA ARG A 31 -57.01 -49.23 -47.57
C ARG A 31 -55.56 -48.85 -47.86
N GLN A 32 -55.25 -48.53 -49.13
CA GLN A 32 -53.91 -48.08 -49.52
C GLN A 32 -53.57 -46.73 -48.89
N LEU A 33 -54.49 -45.77 -48.89
CA LEU A 33 -54.30 -44.47 -48.25
C LEU A 33 -54.05 -44.59 -46.74
N ARG A 34 -54.77 -45.49 -46.05
CA ARG A 34 -54.51 -45.78 -44.62
C ARG A 34 -53.12 -46.37 -44.39
N ALA A 35 -52.70 -47.32 -45.22
CA ALA A 35 -51.37 -47.91 -45.11
C ALA A 35 -50.27 -46.88 -45.38
N TYR A 36 -50.49 -45.97 -46.32
CA TYR A 36 -49.57 -44.87 -46.62
C TYR A 36 -49.48 -43.86 -45.48
N ALA A 37 -50.62 -43.44 -44.92
CA ALA A 37 -50.67 -42.55 -43.76
C ALA A 37 -49.93 -43.15 -42.55
N GLN A 38 -50.13 -44.44 -42.27
CA GLN A 38 -49.43 -45.13 -41.19
C GLN A 38 -47.91 -45.21 -41.42
N ARG A 39 -47.47 -45.40 -42.67
CA ARG A 39 -46.04 -45.34 -43.02
C ARG A 39 -45.45 -43.95 -42.81
N LEU A 40 -46.16 -42.90 -43.23
CA LEU A 40 -45.73 -41.52 -43.01
C LEU A 40 -45.64 -41.18 -41.51
N GLU A 41 -46.61 -41.65 -40.72
CA GLU A 41 -46.61 -41.41 -39.27
C GLU A 41 -45.42 -42.09 -38.57
N LEU A 42 -45.09 -43.33 -38.96
CA LEU A 42 -43.90 -44.04 -38.45
C LEU A 42 -42.60 -43.38 -38.90
N GLN A 43 -42.54 -42.87 -40.13
CA GLN A 43 -41.38 -42.18 -40.67
C GLN A 43 -41.16 -40.81 -39.99
N SER A 44 -42.24 -40.09 -39.66
CA SER A 44 -42.20 -38.83 -38.91
C SER A 44 -41.69 -39.04 -37.48
N LYS A 45 -42.26 -40.00 -36.74
CA LYS A 45 -41.85 -40.30 -35.36
C LYS A 45 -40.38 -40.73 -35.26
N GLY A 46 -39.93 -41.60 -36.17
CA GLY A 46 -38.53 -42.04 -36.20
C GLY A 46 -37.53 -40.98 -36.71
N GLN A 47 -37.99 -39.93 -37.39
CA GLN A 47 -37.15 -38.78 -37.76
C GLN A 47 -37.04 -37.77 -36.62
N GLU A 48 -38.14 -37.51 -35.90
CA GLU A 48 -38.15 -36.63 -34.72
C GLU A 48 -37.24 -37.18 -33.61
N GLU A 49 -37.36 -38.47 -33.27
CA GLU A 49 -36.52 -39.11 -32.25
C GLU A 49 -35.02 -39.07 -32.61
N LYS A 50 -34.66 -39.29 -33.89
CA LYS A 50 -33.26 -39.23 -34.35
C LYS A 50 -32.69 -37.81 -34.37
N VAL A 51 -33.54 -36.82 -34.59
CA VAL A 51 -33.13 -35.42 -34.55
C VAL A 51 -32.91 -35.01 -33.10
N GLU A 52 -33.81 -35.38 -32.19
CA GLU A 52 -33.70 -35.13 -30.75
C GLU A 52 -32.48 -35.83 -30.13
N GLU A 53 -32.21 -37.10 -30.49
CA GLU A 53 -31.02 -37.85 -30.06
C GLU A 53 -29.71 -37.15 -30.50
N ARG A 54 -29.64 -36.65 -31.73
CA ARG A 54 -28.47 -35.91 -32.23
C ARG A 54 -28.29 -34.55 -31.55
N TYR A 55 -29.38 -33.87 -31.20
CA TYR A 55 -29.32 -32.62 -30.44
C TYR A 55 -28.77 -32.86 -29.04
N LEU A 56 -29.26 -33.90 -28.36
CA LEU A 56 -28.79 -34.29 -27.03
C LEU A 56 -27.33 -34.74 -27.06
N ASP A 57 -26.91 -35.55 -28.04
CA ASP A 57 -25.50 -35.95 -28.21
C ASP A 57 -24.58 -34.74 -28.40
N HIS A 58 -25.02 -33.77 -29.21
CA HIS A 58 -24.26 -32.54 -29.42
C HIS A 58 -24.14 -31.72 -28.13
N GLU A 59 -25.23 -31.59 -27.37
CA GLU A 59 -25.24 -30.88 -26.08
C GLU A 59 -24.35 -31.58 -25.04
N VAL A 60 -24.44 -32.91 -24.93
CA VAL A 60 -23.56 -33.71 -24.06
C VAL A 60 -22.09 -33.50 -24.45
N GLN A 61 -21.77 -33.52 -25.75
CA GLN A 61 -20.42 -33.28 -26.22
C GLN A 61 -19.93 -31.86 -25.88
N GLN A 62 -20.78 -30.85 -26.01
CA GLN A 62 -20.46 -29.47 -25.62
C GLN A 62 -20.20 -29.35 -24.12
N LEU A 63 -21.09 -29.92 -23.29
CA LEU A 63 -20.93 -29.93 -21.83
C LEU A 63 -19.66 -30.67 -21.41
N GLN A 64 -19.34 -31.78 -22.07
CA GLN A 64 -18.13 -32.54 -21.80
C GLN A 64 -16.87 -31.74 -22.13
N GLN A 65 -16.84 -31.02 -23.25
CA GLN A 65 -15.75 -30.10 -23.59
C GLN A 65 -15.63 -28.93 -22.60
N GLN A 66 -16.76 -28.44 -22.08
CA GLN A 66 -16.76 -27.39 -21.06
C GLN A 66 -16.19 -27.92 -19.74
N CYS A 67 -16.59 -29.12 -19.30
CA CYS A 67 -16.04 -29.78 -18.11
C CYS A 67 -14.53 -29.99 -18.22
N THR A 68 -14.01 -30.41 -19.39
CA THR A 68 -12.56 -30.58 -19.56
C THR A 68 -11.82 -29.24 -19.47
N ARG A 69 -12.35 -28.17 -20.09
CA ARG A 69 -11.74 -26.82 -19.99
C ARG A 69 -11.74 -26.30 -18.57
N GLN A 70 -12.83 -26.51 -17.83
CA GLN A 70 -12.92 -26.12 -16.43
C GLN A 70 -11.95 -26.92 -15.55
N ALA A 71 -11.81 -28.23 -15.78
CA ALA A 71 -10.85 -29.07 -15.08
C ALA A 71 -9.40 -28.60 -15.31
N ASP A 72 -9.05 -28.23 -16.54
CA ASP A 72 -7.72 -27.70 -16.86
C ASP A 72 -7.45 -26.36 -16.16
N GLU A 73 -8.44 -25.45 -16.11
CA GLU A 73 -8.29 -24.18 -15.42
C GLU A 73 -8.21 -24.35 -13.89
N ILE A 74 -8.97 -25.28 -13.30
CA ILE A 74 -8.84 -25.64 -11.88
C ILE A 74 -7.42 -26.13 -11.60
N ASN A 75 -6.91 -27.08 -12.38
CA ASN A 75 -5.55 -27.60 -12.23
C ASN A 75 -4.48 -26.50 -12.36
N ARG A 76 -4.70 -25.51 -13.24
CA ARG A 76 -3.80 -24.36 -13.39
C ARG A 76 -3.83 -23.47 -12.16
N LEU A 77 -5.02 -23.16 -11.63
CA LEU A 77 -5.19 -22.33 -10.45
C LEU A 77 -4.60 -23.00 -9.21
N GLU A 78 -4.78 -24.31 -9.04
CA GLU A 78 -4.19 -25.08 -7.95
C GLU A 78 -2.65 -25.01 -7.94
N ARG A 79 -2.01 -25.08 -9.12
CA ARG A 79 -0.55 -24.89 -9.22
C ARG A 79 -0.12 -23.48 -8.81
N ILE A 80 -0.87 -22.46 -9.21
CA ILE A 80 -0.58 -21.07 -8.84
C ILE A 80 -0.74 -20.87 -7.33
N VAL A 81 -1.79 -21.44 -6.73
CA VAL A 81 -2.02 -21.40 -5.28
C VAL A 81 -0.86 -22.05 -4.54
N ARG A 82 -0.45 -23.27 -4.95
CA ARG A 82 0.67 -23.99 -4.32
C ARG A 82 1.97 -23.17 -4.33
N VAL A 83 2.33 -22.57 -5.46
CA VAL A 83 3.53 -21.73 -5.55
C VAL A 83 3.43 -20.49 -4.66
N LYS A 84 2.23 -19.92 -4.50
CA LYS A 84 2.01 -18.78 -3.59
C LYS A 84 2.07 -19.20 -2.13
N GLU A 85 1.57 -20.38 -1.78
CA GLU A 85 1.67 -20.94 -0.43
C GLU A 85 3.12 -21.16 -0.02
N GLU A 86 3.94 -21.77 -0.89
CA GLU A 86 5.39 -21.93 -0.67
C GLU A 86 6.06 -20.57 -0.41
N ARG A 87 5.70 -19.54 -1.18
CA ARG A 87 6.25 -18.18 -1.00
C ARG A 87 5.77 -17.50 0.28
N ILE A 88 4.55 -17.79 0.73
CA ILE A 88 4.04 -17.32 2.02
C ILE A 88 4.84 -17.96 3.16
N GLU A 89 5.11 -19.26 3.09
CA GLU A 89 5.94 -19.97 4.07
C GLU A 89 7.35 -19.37 4.16
N GLU A 90 7.98 -19.04 3.02
CA GLU A 90 9.26 -18.34 2.99
C GLU A 90 9.21 -16.96 3.68
N TYR A 91 8.16 -16.18 3.43
CA TYR A 91 8.00 -14.87 4.08
C TYR A 91 7.76 -14.99 5.58
N VAL A 92 6.96 -15.97 6.02
CA VAL A 92 6.73 -16.23 7.45
C VAL A 92 8.02 -16.62 8.14
N ALA A 93 8.83 -17.51 7.54
CA ALA A 93 10.14 -17.88 8.08
C ALA A 93 11.07 -16.67 8.19
N ARG A 94 11.10 -15.79 7.18
CA ARG A 94 11.90 -14.56 7.22
C ARG A 94 11.42 -13.57 8.27
N MET A 95 10.10 -13.44 8.47
CA MET A 95 9.55 -12.58 9.52
C MET A 95 9.98 -13.06 10.90
N SER A 96 9.88 -14.37 11.17
CA SER A 96 10.33 -14.95 12.43
C SER A 96 11.83 -14.70 12.69
N GLN A 97 12.69 -14.81 11.66
CA GLN A 97 14.11 -14.49 11.80
C GLN A 97 14.35 -13.02 12.15
N LEU A 98 13.61 -12.10 11.53
CA LEU A 98 13.72 -10.67 11.83
C LEU A 98 13.21 -10.33 13.23
N GLU A 99 12.17 -11.02 13.71
CA GLU A 99 11.67 -10.89 15.09
C GLU A 99 12.74 -11.32 16.10
N ASP A 100 13.40 -12.45 15.87
CA ASP A 100 14.52 -12.91 16.71
C ASP A 100 15.70 -11.90 16.70
N GLU A 101 16.02 -11.32 15.54
CA GLU A 101 17.05 -10.28 15.43
C GLU A 101 16.68 -8.99 16.17
N LEU A 102 15.42 -8.56 16.06
CA LEU A 102 14.90 -7.41 16.78
C LEU A 102 14.94 -7.65 18.30
N GLU A 103 14.61 -8.86 18.77
CA GLU A 103 14.68 -9.20 20.18
C GLU A 103 16.12 -9.17 20.69
N LYS A 104 17.10 -9.70 19.93
CA LYS A 104 18.52 -9.56 20.24
C LYS A 104 18.95 -8.10 20.36
N ILE A 105 18.59 -7.26 19.39
CA ILE A 105 18.92 -5.82 19.41
C ILE A 105 18.27 -5.14 20.61
N LYS A 106 17.03 -5.51 20.96
CA LYS A 106 16.33 -4.97 22.11
C LYS A 106 17.04 -5.34 23.42
N MET A 107 17.49 -6.59 23.56
CA MET A 107 18.27 -7.00 24.73
C MET A 107 19.59 -6.24 24.86
N ILE A 108 20.28 -6.01 23.74
CA ILE A 108 21.50 -5.18 23.72
C ILE A 108 21.17 -3.75 24.16
N LYS A 109 20.15 -3.13 23.58
CA LYS A 109 19.72 -1.77 23.97
C LYS A 109 19.27 -1.67 25.42
N GLU A 110 18.60 -2.68 25.97
CA GLU A 110 18.20 -2.68 27.37
C GLU A 110 19.40 -2.81 28.31
N ASN A 111 20.45 -3.55 27.91
CA ASN A 111 21.72 -3.57 28.63
C ASN A 111 22.44 -2.22 28.53
N ASP A 112 22.53 -1.63 27.33
CA ASP A 112 23.12 -0.31 27.12
C ASP A 112 22.38 0.76 27.93
N LYS A 113 21.04 0.68 27.99
CA LYS A 113 20.21 1.61 28.76
C LYS A 113 20.41 1.48 30.27
N LYS A 114 20.61 0.26 30.78
CA LYS A 114 20.99 0.05 32.20
C LYS A 114 22.38 0.61 32.51
N GLU A 115 23.30 0.60 31.54
CA GLU A 115 24.58 1.28 31.67
C GLU A 115 24.46 2.82 31.55
N GLU A 116 23.50 3.32 30.78
CA GLU A 116 23.20 4.76 30.64
C GLU A 116 22.45 5.34 31.85
N ASP A 117 21.49 4.62 32.43
CA ASP A 117 20.77 5.05 33.65
C ASP A 117 21.74 5.16 34.84
N ASN A 118 22.82 4.36 34.87
CA ASN A 118 23.91 4.47 35.85
C ASN A 118 24.88 5.66 35.55
N LYS A 119 24.73 6.32 34.39
CA LYS A 119 25.42 7.56 33.99
C LYS A 119 24.49 8.79 34.03
N GLN A 120 23.21 8.64 34.37
CA GLN A 120 22.23 9.74 34.34
C GLN A 120 22.58 10.88 35.31
N ASP A 121 23.31 10.59 36.39
CA ASP A 121 23.88 11.59 37.32
C ASP A 121 25.02 12.43 36.69
N LYS A 122 25.48 12.10 35.48
CA LYS A 122 26.63 12.73 34.82
C LYS A 122 26.29 13.84 33.83
N PHE A 123 24.99 14.11 33.59
CA PHE A 123 24.49 15.06 32.59
C PHE A 123 23.86 16.32 33.20
N GLU A 124 24.30 16.73 34.39
CA GLU A 124 23.84 17.98 35.01
C GLU A 124 24.45 19.20 34.29
N TRP A 125 23.66 20.26 34.14
CA TRP A 125 24.17 21.54 33.63
C TRP A 125 25.10 22.17 34.67
N GLN A 126 26.36 22.38 34.31
CA GLN A 126 27.34 23.02 35.17
C GLN A 126 27.54 24.47 34.73
N GLU A 127 27.51 25.42 35.68
CA GLU A 127 27.81 26.82 35.37
C GLU A 127 29.30 27.01 35.11
N GLU A 128 29.63 27.57 33.95
CA GLU A 128 30.99 27.86 33.53
C GLU A 128 31.44 29.19 34.15
N MET A 129 32.17 29.06 35.25
CA MET A 129 32.69 30.19 36.03
C MET A 129 34.00 30.77 35.49
N THR A 130 34.65 30.07 34.55
CA THR A 130 35.94 30.48 33.98
C THR A 130 35.79 31.80 33.21
N ARG A 131 36.74 32.70 33.43
CA ARG A 131 36.81 34.00 32.77
C ARG A 131 38.06 34.07 31.92
N TYR A 132 37.87 34.18 30.62
CA TYR A 132 38.93 34.37 29.64
C TYR A 132 39.09 35.86 29.33
N PRO A 133 40.29 36.31 28.95
CA PRO A 133 40.51 37.69 28.54
C PRO A 133 39.68 38.03 27.29
N THR A 134 39.21 39.27 27.20
CA THR A 134 38.47 39.73 26.03
C THR A 134 39.41 39.81 24.81
N PRO A 135 39.10 39.12 23.70
CA PRO A 135 39.90 39.23 22.47
C PRO A 135 39.95 40.66 21.92
N HIS A 136 40.99 40.97 21.14
CA HIS A 136 41.20 42.29 20.54
C HIS A 136 40.35 42.60 19.30
N PHE A 137 39.45 41.69 18.90
CA PHE A 137 38.57 41.84 17.76
C PHE A 137 37.11 42.08 18.19
N SER A 138 36.25 42.48 17.24
CA SER A 138 34.83 42.73 17.49
C SER A 138 33.97 41.50 17.21
N ILE A 139 32.70 41.54 17.60
CA ILE A 139 31.74 40.46 17.32
C ILE A 139 31.49 40.25 15.82
N ASP A 140 31.75 41.27 15.00
CA ASP A 140 31.61 41.25 13.53
C ASP A 140 32.84 40.71 12.79
N SER A 141 33.85 40.30 13.53
CA SER A 141 35.12 39.84 12.99
C SER A 141 35.00 38.51 12.22
N PRO A 142 35.88 38.27 11.24
CA PRO A 142 35.88 37.01 10.48
C PRO A 142 36.12 35.78 11.37
N GLU A 143 36.78 35.92 12.51
CA GLU A 143 37.05 34.87 13.49
C GLU A 143 35.75 34.32 14.11
N VAL A 144 34.82 35.21 14.48
CA VAL A 144 33.51 34.82 15.02
C VAL A 144 32.69 34.10 13.94
N ASN A 145 32.70 34.64 12.72
CA ASN A 145 31.99 34.03 11.58
C ASN A 145 32.56 32.65 11.21
N TYR A 146 33.89 32.51 11.24
CA TYR A 146 34.55 31.23 11.01
C TYR A 146 34.10 30.19 12.04
N LEU A 147 34.08 30.53 13.33
CA LEU A 147 33.64 29.62 14.39
C LEU A 147 32.18 29.16 14.19
N LEU A 148 31.29 30.08 13.80
CA LEU A 148 29.89 29.74 13.53
C LEU A 148 29.71 28.81 12.32
N LYS A 149 30.52 29.01 11.27
CA LYS A 149 30.53 28.13 10.08
C LYS A 149 31.04 26.73 10.40
N GLN A 150 31.95 26.59 11.37
CA GLN A 150 32.39 25.28 11.83
C GLN A 150 31.31 24.57 12.65
N TRP A 151 30.49 25.32 13.39
CA TRP A 151 29.38 24.74 14.16
C TRP A 151 28.21 24.27 13.29
N THR A 152 27.80 25.04 12.28
CA THR A 152 26.67 24.66 11.43
C THR A 152 26.83 25.13 10.00
N GLN A 153 26.34 24.34 9.05
CA GLN A 153 26.28 24.73 7.63
C GLN A 153 25.02 25.55 7.30
N ASN A 154 24.04 25.59 8.20
CA ASN A 154 22.79 26.31 8.00
C ASN A 154 23.00 27.83 8.11
N GLN A 155 22.89 28.52 6.98
CA GLN A 155 23.10 29.98 6.90
C GLN A 155 22.09 30.78 7.73
N GLU A 156 20.83 30.33 7.82
CA GLU A 156 19.80 31.01 8.61
C GLU A 156 20.15 30.96 10.11
N LYS A 157 20.63 29.81 10.60
CA LYS A 157 21.09 29.68 11.99
C LYS A 157 22.29 30.57 12.29
N ILE A 158 23.26 30.63 11.37
CA ILE A 158 24.43 31.52 11.50
C ILE A 158 23.97 32.97 11.56
N GLN A 159 23.10 33.41 10.65
CA GLN A 159 22.60 34.79 10.60
C GLN A 159 21.80 35.15 11.87
N ALA A 160 20.91 34.26 12.31
CA ALA A 160 20.12 34.47 13.52
C ALA A 160 21.00 34.58 14.78
N LEU A 161 22.01 33.71 14.89
CA LEU A 161 22.93 33.71 16.02
C LEU A 161 23.88 34.92 15.99
N MET A 162 24.38 35.32 14.82
CA MET A 162 25.15 36.56 14.68
C MET A 162 24.32 37.79 15.04
N HIS A 163 23.08 37.85 14.59
CA HIS A 163 22.17 38.93 14.96
C HIS A 163 21.99 38.97 16.49
N TRP A 164 21.73 37.80 17.11
CA TRP A 164 21.63 37.69 18.57
C TRP A 164 22.90 38.18 19.27
N PHE A 165 24.10 37.78 18.82
CA PHE A 165 25.35 38.25 19.43
C PHE A 165 25.54 39.76 19.33
N LYS A 166 25.22 40.37 18.18
CA LYS A 166 25.33 41.82 18.01
C LYS A 166 24.43 42.55 18.99
N GLU A 167 23.16 42.16 19.07
CA GLU A 167 22.18 42.79 19.96
C GLU A 167 22.56 42.63 21.44
N ILE A 168 23.07 41.46 21.83
CA ILE A 168 23.52 41.22 23.21
C ILE A 168 24.79 42.01 23.54
N SER A 169 25.70 42.19 22.58
CA SER A 169 26.95 42.93 22.77
C SER A 169 26.79 44.45 22.86
N GLN A 170 25.67 44.99 22.36
CA GLN A 170 25.37 46.42 22.45
C GLN A 170 24.89 46.81 23.85
N GLU A 171 25.33 47.96 24.33
CA GLU A 171 24.95 48.51 25.65
C GLU A 171 23.56 49.17 25.67
N THR A 172 22.88 49.26 24.52
CA THR A 172 21.54 49.84 24.43
C THR A 172 20.47 48.87 24.90
N ILE A 173 19.77 49.23 25.99
CA ILE A 173 18.57 48.53 26.48
C ILE A 173 17.38 48.97 25.61
N SER A 174 17.26 48.42 24.40
CA SER A 174 15.98 48.53 23.70
C SER A 174 15.03 47.50 24.30
N ASN A 175 14.11 47.95 25.15
CA ASN A 175 13.05 47.15 25.77
C ASN A 175 12.07 46.49 24.76
N ASP A 176 12.20 46.83 23.48
CA ASP A 176 11.29 46.39 22.41
C ASP A 176 11.76 45.11 21.67
N ILE A 177 12.95 44.59 21.95
CA ILE A 177 13.48 43.45 21.20
C ILE A 177 13.09 42.12 21.87
N LYS A 178 12.20 41.37 21.21
CA LYS A 178 11.79 40.00 21.58
C LYS A 178 12.89 38.96 21.27
N LEU A 179 14.12 39.17 21.75
CA LEU A 179 15.18 38.18 21.64
C LEU A 179 14.98 37.07 22.70
N PRO A 180 15.33 35.82 22.39
CA PRO A 180 15.36 34.78 23.39
C PRO A 180 16.38 35.11 24.47
N SER A 181 15.99 34.94 25.74
CA SER A 181 16.84 35.17 26.92
C SER A 181 18.00 34.18 27.03
N ALA A 182 17.94 33.09 26.28
CA ALA A 182 18.96 32.06 26.24
C ALA A 182 19.11 31.49 24.83
N ILE A 183 20.34 31.12 24.49
CA ILE A 183 20.66 30.31 23.32
C ILE A 183 21.30 29.01 23.76
N GLU A 184 21.00 27.95 23.02
CA GLU A 184 21.56 26.63 23.22
C GLU A 184 22.30 26.20 21.97
N LEU A 185 23.54 25.77 22.16
CA LEU A 185 24.44 25.26 21.15
C LEU A 185 24.64 23.77 21.47
N PRO A 186 23.78 22.88 20.91
CA PRO A 186 23.87 21.46 21.19
C PRO A 186 25.05 20.85 20.45
N ARG A 187 25.63 19.80 21.06
CA ARG A 187 26.65 18.91 20.49
C ARG A 187 27.83 19.64 19.85
N LEU A 188 28.41 20.60 20.57
CA LEU A 188 29.66 21.23 20.14
C LEU A 188 30.83 20.28 20.37
N SER A 189 31.74 20.18 19.42
CA SER A 189 33.04 19.55 19.68
C SER A 189 33.79 20.31 20.77
N CYS A 190 34.72 19.66 21.46
CA CYS A 190 35.54 20.29 22.50
C CYS A 190 36.24 21.57 22.01
N GLU A 191 36.74 21.59 20.78
CA GLU A 191 37.41 22.75 20.19
C GLU A 191 36.43 23.90 19.95
N LEU A 192 35.22 23.58 19.47
CA LEU A 192 34.20 24.59 19.25
C LEU A 192 33.69 25.16 20.56
N ARG A 193 33.43 24.31 21.57
CA ARG A 193 33.10 24.73 22.93
C ARG A 193 34.13 25.73 23.43
N ASP A 194 35.41 25.39 23.36
CA ASP A 194 36.48 26.27 23.85
C ASP A 194 36.55 27.55 23.03
N GLY A 195 36.36 27.49 21.71
CA GLY A 195 36.23 28.68 20.87
C GLY A 195 35.08 29.60 21.31
N PHE A 196 33.91 29.05 21.63
CA PHE A 196 32.78 29.85 22.14
C PHE A 196 33.11 30.47 23.51
N LEU A 197 33.68 29.69 24.42
CA LEU A 197 34.00 30.13 25.79
C LEU A 197 35.14 31.15 25.84
N THR A 198 36.14 31.03 24.98
CA THR A 198 37.34 31.87 24.98
C THR A 198 37.25 33.08 24.05
N LEU A 199 36.48 32.99 22.96
CA LEU A 199 36.40 34.06 21.96
C LEU A 199 35.10 34.83 22.03
N ILE A 200 33.95 34.14 22.08
CA ILE A 200 32.64 34.80 21.96
C ILE A 200 32.12 35.27 23.32
N VAL A 201 32.12 34.40 24.32
CA VAL A 201 31.60 34.73 25.67
C VAL A 201 32.29 35.96 26.27
N PRO A 202 33.62 36.15 26.18
CA PRO A 202 34.27 37.35 26.71
C PRO A 202 33.89 38.63 25.98
N LEU A 203 33.58 38.56 24.67
CA LEU A 203 33.06 39.69 23.91
C LEU A 203 31.66 40.08 24.37
N LEU A 204 30.80 39.08 24.61
CA LEU A 204 29.45 39.33 25.13
C LEU A 204 29.49 39.87 26.57
N ARG A 205 30.45 39.42 27.38
CA ARG A 205 30.66 39.90 28.77
C ARG A 205 31.32 41.29 28.85
N LYS A 206 31.76 41.87 27.73
CA LYS A 206 32.38 43.20 27.68
C LYS A 206 31.41 44.31 28.07
N GLN A 207 30.14 44.19 27.68
CA GLN A 207 29.09 45.15 28.07
C GLN A 207 28.74 45.01 29.55
N LEU A 208 28.37 46.11 30.19
CA LEU A 208 28.12 46.16 31.65
C LEU A 208 26.65 46.11 32.06
N VAL A 209 25.76 46.10 31.07
CA VAL A 209 24.31 46.32 31.19
C VAL A 209 23.55 45.03 31.51
N ARG A 210 24.04 43.90 31.04
CA ARG A 210 23.42 42.57 31.17
C ARG A 210 24.41 41.59 31.78
N SER A 211 23.92 40.70 32.62
CA SER A 211 24.71 39.59 33.16
C SER A 211 24.63 38.39 32.22
N ILE A 212 25.77 37.77 31.93
CA ILE A 212 25.86 36.62 31.02
C ILE A 212 26.38 35.41 31.76
N GLN A 213 25.50 34.42 31.93
CA GLN A 213 25.83 33.12 32.48
C GLN A 213 25.97 32.10 31.37
N VAL A 214 26.95 31.22 31.51
CA VAL A 214 27.18 30.15 30.55
C VAL A 214 27.10 28.84 31.31
N HIS A 215 26.37 27.89 30.77
CA HIS A 215 26.27 26.55 31.33
C HIS A 215 26.75 25.56 30.29
N THR A 216 27.47 24.54 30.74
CA THR A 216 27.95 23.45 29.90
C THR A 216 27.33 22.14 30.38
N ARG A 217 27.09 21.23 29.44
CA ARG A 217 26.65 19.87 29.76
C ARG A 217 27.39 18.90 28.84
N VAL A 218 28.24 18.07 29.42
CA VAL A 218 29.01 17.07 28.66
C VAL A 218 28.06 15.98 28.20
N HIS A 219 27.89 15.78 26.89
CA HIS A 219 26.96 14.79 26.34
C HIS A 219 27.65 13.45 26.03
N ASP A 220 28.89 13.49 25.56
CA ASP A 220 29.75 12.31 25.39
C ASP A 220 31.23 12.72 25.52
N GLN A 221 32.18 11.84 25.16
CA GLN A 221 33.62 12.15 25.26
C GLN A 221 34.08 13.26 24.30
N GLU A 222 33.31 13.53 23.25
CA GLU A 222 33.70 14.42 22.15
C GLU A 222 32.81 15.67 22.06
N HIS A 223 31.59 15.62 22.63
CA HIS A 223 30.56 16.62 22.47
C HIS A 223 30.09 17.22 23.80
N THR A 224 29.93 18.55 23.81
CA THR A 224 29.41 19.34 24.93
C THR A 224 28.29 20.26 24.45
N ASP A 225 27.20 20.33 25.18
CA ASP A 225 26.19 21.36 24.97
C ASP A 225 26.60 22.65 25.71
N VAL A 226 26.47 23.80 25.06
CA VAL A 226 26.72 25.11 25.67
C VAL A 226 25.42 25.91 25.66
N ARG A 227 25.02 26.44 26.81
CA ARG A 227 23.88 27.33 26.96
C ARG A 227 24.35 28.69 27.46
N ILE A 228 24.09 29.74 26.69
CA ILE A 228 24.40 31.13 27.07
C ILE A 228 23.10 31.81 27.45
N ARG A 229 22.99 32.24 28.70
CA ARG A 229 21.83 32.94 29.26
C ARG A 229 22.17 34.39 29.55
N VAL A 230 21.22 35.26 29.24
CA VAL A 230 21.33 36.70 29.46
C VAL A 230 20.28 37.14 30.45
N TYR A 231 20.73 37.87 31.49
CA TYR A 231 19.88 38.42 32.54
C TYR A 231 20.02 39.93 32.57
N ALA A 232 18.93 40.63 32.87
CA ALA A 232 19.00 42.04 33.22
C ALA A 232 19.81 42.19 34.51
N LYS A 233 20.79 43.10 34.51
CA LYS A 233 21.55 43.43 35.71
C LYS A 233 20.68 44.37 36.54
N ILE A 234 20.23 43.89 37.71
CA ILE A 234 19.48 44.67 38.71
C ILE A 234 20.44 45.64 39.40
#